data_AF-A0A3B5MNF4-F1
#
_entry.id   AF-A0A3B5MNF4-F1
#
_cell.length_a   1.000
_cell.length_b   1.000
_cell.length_c   1.000
_cell.angle_alpha   90.00
_cell.angle_beta   90.00
_cell.angle_gamma   90.00
#
_symmetry.space_group_name_H-M   'P 1'
#
loop_
_entity.id
_entity.type
_entity.pdbx_description
1 polymer ?
#
loop_
_entity_poly.entity_id
_entity_poly.type
_entity_poly.pdbx_seq_one_letter_code
_entity_poly.pdbx_strand_id
1 'polypeptide(L)'
;MSLSTGSGVEGLRRGIPIGQFCKDFNEKTKELKEGIPLPIKIHVKPDRTYDLKIGQPTVSFFLKQAAGIAKGAGKTGHETAGMVSVKAVYEIAKVKGEDECFKIRDASLETVVKTIIGSARSLGIKVVNDLSADEYKVFLEQREEKLKADAAAAAAAAAAEAAAGKKKNL
;
A
#
# COMPACT_ATOMS: atom_id res chain seq x y z
N MET A 1 -14.18 -9.39 6.88
CA MET A 1 -13.08 -8.42 6.87
C MET A 1 -11.83 -9.07 7.44
N SER A 2 -10.99 -9.65 6.58
CA SER A 2 -9.72 -10.27 6.98
C SER A 2 -8.69 -9.19 7.26
N LEU A 3 -8.49 -8.86 8.53
CA LEU A 3 -7.32 -8.10 8.97
C LEU A 3 -6.10 -8.97 8.65
N SER A 4 -5.33 -8.58 7.63
CA SER A 4 -4.09 -9.26 7.28
C SER A 4 -3.14 -9.18 8.47
N THR A 5 -2.88 -10.34 9.05
CA THR A 5 -1.92 -10.62 10.11
C THR A 5 -0.57 -10.00 9.79
N GLY A 6 -0.18 -8.95 10.51
CA GLY A 6 1.13 -8.35 10.38
C GLY A 6 1.41 -7.23 11.38
N SER A 7 0.42 -6.37 11.67
CA SER A 7 0.63 -5.23 12.58
C SER A 7 -0.38 -5.13 13.74
N GLY A 8 -1.49 -5.87 13.70
CA GLY A 8 -2.56 -5.80 14.72
C GLY A 8 -2.35 -6.68 15.96
N VAL A 9 -1.42 -7.64 15.93
CA VAL A 9 -1.27 -8.67 16.97
C VAL A 9 -0.13 -8.39 17.97
N GLU A 10 0.66 -7.35 17.76
CA GLU A 10 1.82 -7.07 18.64
C GLU A 10 1.42 -6.35 19.93
N GLY A 11 0.32 -5.58 19.91
CA GLY A 11 -0.24 -4.92 21.09
C GLY A 11 -0.75 -5.90 22.16
N LEU A 12 -1.20 -7.09 21.74
CA LEU A 12 -1.68 -8.16 22.63
C LEU A 12 -0.60 -8.67 23.57
N ARG A 13 0.66 -8.71 23.14
CA ARG A 13 1.79 -9.16 23.98
C ARG A 13 2.21 -8.12 25.03
N ARG A 14 1.79 -6.86 24.89
CA ARG A 14 2.22 -5.71 25.71
C ARG A 14 1.22 -5.34 26.82
N GLY A 15 0.11 -6.08 26.96
CA GLY A 15 -0.88 -5.86 28.03
C GLY A 15 -1.78 -4.64 27.84
N ILE A 16 -2.00 -4.22 26.58
CA ILE A 16 -2.83 -3.06 26.25
C ILE A 16 -4.32 -3.44 26.31
N PRO A 17 -5.21 -2.60 26.88
CA PRO A 17 -6.66 -2.84 26.86
C PRO A 17 -7.25 -2.71 25.44
N ILE A 18 -7.44 -3.85 24.77
CA ILE A 18 -7.89 -3.95 23.37
C ILE A 18 -9.27 -3.32 23.15
N GLY A 19 -10.19 -3.50 24.11
CA GLY A 19 -11.55 -2.96 24.01
C GLY A 19 -11.60 -1.43 23.97
N GLN A 20 -10.65 -0.75 24.63
CA GLN A 20 -10.55 0.70 24.61
C GLN A 20 -9.86 1.18 23.34
N PHE A 21 -8.80 0.48 22.92
CA PHE A 21 -8.13 0.73 21.65
C PHE A 21 -9.09 0.68 20.45
N CYS A 22 -9.94 -0.34 20.35
CA CYS A 22 -10.89 -0.46 19.24
C CYS A 22 -11.91 0.70 19.21
N LYS A 23 -12.34 1.20 20.38
CA LYS A 23 -13.25 2.35 20.46
C LYS A 23 -12.56 3.63 20.03
N ASP A 24 -11.37 3.90 20.57
CA ASP A 24 -10.57 5.08 20.24
C ASP A 24 -10.18 5.10 18.76
N PHE A 25 -9.80 3.94 18.22
CA PHE A 25 -9.46 3.80 16.81
C PHE A 25 -10.65 4.08 15.91
N ASN A 26 -11.80 3.46 16.20
CA ASN A 26 -13.01 3.67 15.42
C ASN A 26 -13.44 5.14 15.50
N GLU A 27 -13.39 5.77 16.68
CA GLU A 27 -13.73 7.18 16.87
C GLU A 27 -12.85 8.12 16.04
N LYS A 28 -11.53 7.95 16.11
CA LYS A 28 -10.58 8.77 15.32
C LYS A 28 -10.63 8.50 13.82
N THR A 29 -11.20 7.38 13.39
CA THR A 29 -11.32 7.01 11.97
C THR A 29 -12.73 7.21 11.39
N LYS A 30 -13.73 7.63 12.18
CA LYS A 30 -15.11 7.85 11.68
C LYS A 30 -15.19 8.86 10.54
N GLU A 31 -14.31 9.87 10.55
CA GLU A 31 -14.27 10.92 9.54
C GLU A 31 -13.46 10.52 8.29
N LEU A 32 -12.70 9.42 8.37
CA LEU A 32 -11.87 8.93 7.27
C LEU A 32 -12.64 7.87 6.48
N LYS A 33 -12.55 7.93 5.15
CA LYS A 33 -13.26 7.00 4.27
C LYS A 33 -12.87 5.55 4.57
N GLU A 34 -13.89 4.70 4.68
CA GLU A 34 -13.73 3.28 4.90
C GLU A 34 -12.90 2.63 3.78
N GLY A 35 -12.03 1.69 4.14
CA GLY A 35 -11.22 0.93 3.18
C GLY A 35 -9.83 1.50 2.88
N ILE A 36 -9.45 2.64 3.47
CA ILE A 36 -8.11 3.19 3.33
C ILE A 36 -7.17 2.56 4.38
N PRO A 37 -6.05 1.91 3.97
CA PRO A 37 -5.08 1.36 4.91
C PRO A 37 -4.26 2.49 5.54
N LEU A 38 -4.55 2.76 6.82
CA LEU A 38 -3.85 3.77 7.62
C LEU A 38 -2.81 3.10 8.53
N PRO A 39 -1.54 3.55 8.50
CA PRO A 39 -0.53 3.09 9.44
C PRO A 39 -0.80 3.66 10.83
N ILE A 40 -0.77 2.78 11.83
CA ILE A 40 -0.99 3.13 13.23
C ILE A 40 0.30 2.91 13.99
N LYS A 41 0.73 3.92 14.76
CA LYS A 41 1.84 3.79 15.71
C LYS A 41 1.27 3.81 17.13
N ILE A 42 1.61 2.77 17.89
CA ILE A 42 1.19 2.62 19.28
C ILE A 42 2.43 2.74 20.15
N HIS A 43 2.50 3.80 20.94
CA HIS A 43 3.53 3.94 21.97
C HIS A 43 2.96 3.45 23.30
N VAL A 44 3.51 2.35 23.84
CA VAL A 44 3.08 1.79 25.13
C VAL A 44 4.05 2.26 26.20
N LYS A 45 3.54 2.92 27.23
CA LYS A 45 4.28 3.34 28.42
C LYS A 45 4.38 2.19 29.43
N PRO A 46 5.37 2.21 30.35
CA PRO A 46 5.53 1.15 31.36
C PRO A 46 4.31 0.97 32.27
N ASP A 47 3.54 2.03 32.45
CA ASP A 47 2.28 2.13 33.20
C ASP A 47 1.06 1.55 32.44
N ARG A 48 1.29 0.80 31.34
CA ARG A 48 0.27 0.14 30.49
C ARG A 48 -0.70 1.10 29.80
N THR A 49 -0.44 2.40 29.88
CA THR A 49 -1.11 3.42 29.06
C THR A 49 -0.53 3.41 27.64
N TYR A 50 -1.33 3.82 26.66
CA TYR A 50 -0.93 3.85 25.26
C TYR A 50 -1.23 5.20 24.61
N ASP A 51 -0.31 5.67 23.77
CA ASP A 51 -0.54 6.80 22.87
C ASP A 51 -0.79 6.26 21.46
N LEU A 52 -1.99 6.52 20.94
CA LEU A 52 -2.42 6.13 19.60
C LEU A 52 -2.20 7.28 18.62
N LYS A 53 -1.24 7.10 17.70
CA LYS A 53 -1.00 8.02 16.57
C LYS A 53 -1.39 7.35 15.26
N ILE A 54 -2.30 8.00 14.53
CA ILE A 54 -2.73 7.57 13.19
C ILE A 54 -1.99 8.43 12.18
N GLY A 55 -1.25 7.79 11.28
CA GLY A 55 -0.57 8.47 10.18
C GLY A 55 -1.42 8.54 8.93
N GLN A 56 -0.98 9.29 7.93
CA GLN A 56 -1.64 9.37 6.63
C GLN A 56 -1.55 8.04 5.88
N PRO A 57 -2.41 7.82 4.86
CA PRO A 57 -2.39 6.61 4.05
C PRO A 57 -1.02 6.28 3.46
N THR A 58 -0.79 4.99 3.24
CA THR A 58 0.47 4.51 2.67
C THR A 58 0.72 5.07 1.26
N VAL A 59 1.99 5.28 0.90
CA VAL A 59 2.35 5.72 -0.48
C VAL A 59 1.77 4.78 -1.52
N SER A 60 1.80 3.48 -1.22
CA SER A 60 1.27 2.44 -2.10
C SER A 60 -0.22 2.61 -2.38
N PHE A 61 -1.01 3.08 -1.41
CA PHE A 61 -2.43 3.36 -1.62
C PHE A 61 -2.63 4.57 -2.53
N PHE A 62 -1.94 5.68 -2.26
CA PHE A 62 -2.02 6.88 -3.10
C PHE A 62 -1.58 6.61 -4.55
N LEU A 63 -0.48 5.88 -4.75
CA LEU A 63 0.00 5.55 -6.09
C LEU A 63 -0.94 4.59 -6.82
N LYS A 64 -1.52 3.62 -6.12
CA LYS A 64 -2.53 2.72 -6.70
C LYS A 64 -3.79 3.48 -7.12
N GLN A 65 -4.24 4.43 -6.31
CA GLN A 65 -5.40 5.25 -6.61
C GLN A 65 -5.12 6.22 -7.76
N ALA A 66 -3.95 6.86 -7.79
CA ALA A 66 -3.54 7.75 -8.88
C ALA A 66 -3.36 7.00 -10.20
N ALA A 67 -2.91 5.73 -10.15
CA ALA A 67 -2.84 4.86 -11.32
C ALA A 67 -4.16 4.12 -11.61
N GLY A 68 -5.17 4.17 -10.75
CA GLY A 68 -6.41 3.41 -10.92
C GLY A 68 -6.21 1.88 -10.93
N ILE A 69 -5.18 1.36 -10.27
CA ILE A 69 -4.86 -0.07 -10.23
C ILE A 69 -5.15 -0.67 -8.85
N ALA A 70 -5.75 -1.87 -8.81
CA ALA A 70 -6.01 -2.58 -7.56
C ALA A 70 -4.76 -3.33 -7.04
N LYS A 71 -3.98 -3.92 -7.95
CA LYS A 71 -2.81 -4.75 -7.66
C LYS A 71 -1.56 -4.19 -8.35
N GLY A 72 -0.43 -4.20 -7.63
CA GLY A 72 0.87 -3.84 -8.21
C GLY A 72 1.40 -4.91 -9.15
N ALA A 73 2.58 -4.68 -9.74
CA ALA A 73 3.22 -5.65 -10.64
C ALA A 73 3.55 -6.95 -9.89
N GLY A 74 3.25 -8.10 -10.50
CA GLY A 74 3.67 -9.40 -9.98
C GLY A 74 5.17 -9.64 -10.15
N LYS A 75 5.74 -9.11 -11.24
CA LYS A 75 7.18 -9.12 -11.55
C LYS A 75 7.65 -7.69 -11.86
N THR A 76 8.01 -6.96 -10.80
CA THR A 76 8.51 -5.59 -10.91
C THR A 76 9.72 -5.53 -11.86
N GLY A 77 9.66 -4.64 -12.86
CA GLY A 77 10.74 -4.44 -13.85
C GLY A 77 10.52 -5.18 -15.18
N HIS A 78 9.77 -6.28 -15.18
CA HIS A 78 9.33 -6.96 -16.41
C HIS A 78 7.95 -6.49 -16.87
N GLU A 79 7.09 -6.15 -15.92
CA GLU A 79 5.75 -5.65 -16.17
C GLU A 79 5.58 -4.25 -15.60
N THR A 80 4.91 -3.40 -16.38
CA THR A 80 4.43 -2.12 -15.89
C THR A 80 3.00 -2.32 -15.41
N ALA A 81 2.73 -2.04 -14.14
CA ALA A 81 1.41 -2.20 -13.55
C ALA A 81 0.51 -0.98 -13.77
N GLY A 82 1.09 0.21 -13.85
CA GLY A 82 0.37 1.46 -14.03
C GLY A 82 1.30 2.59 -14.44
N MET A 83 0.72 3.73 -14.83
CA MET A 83 1.49 4.95 -15.08
C MET A 83 0.91 6.10 -14.25
N VAL A 84 1.78 6.98 -13.79
CA VAL A 84 1.39 8.19 -13.04
C VAL A 84 2.15 9.39 -13.57
N SER A 85 1.50 10.55 -13.56
CA SER A 85 2.14 11.80 -13.97
C SER A 85 3.03 12.36 -12.85
N VAL A 86 4.06 13.12 -13.22
CA VAL A 86 4.89 13.84 -12.24
C VAL A 86 4.05 14.82 -11.40
N LYS A 87 2.99 15.41 -12.00
CA LYS A 87 2.05 16.29 -11.29
C LYS A 87 1.33 15.56 -10.15
N ALA A 88 0.80 14.36 -10.42
CA ALA A 88 0.15 13.54 -9.41
C ALA A 88 1.13 13.14 -8.29
N VAL A 89 2.38 12.79 -8.65
CA VAL A 89 3.42 12.48 -7.65
C VAL A 89 3.70 13.68 -6.75
N TYR A 90 3.71 14.90 -7.30
CA TYR A 90 3.95 16.12 -6.54
C TYR A 90 2.79 16.45 -5.59
N GLU A 91 1.54 16.25 -6.02
CA GLU A 91 0.36 16.40 -5.15
C GLU A 91 0.38 15.39 -4.00
N ILE A 92 0.69 14.13 -4.29
CA ILE A 92 0.86 13.09 -3.26
C ILE A 92 2.00 13.47 -2.31
N ALA A 93 3.09 14.04 -2.82
CA ALA A 93 4.22 14.48 -2.01
C ALA A 93 3.87 15.64 -1.08
N LYS A 94 3.00 16.57 -1.50
CA LYS A 94 2.51 17.65 -0.63
C LYS A 94 1.69 17.10 0.53
N VAL A 95 0.68 16.29 0.22
CA VAL A 95 -0.20 15.68 1.23
C VAL A 95 0.60 14.80 2.19
N LYS A 96 1.55 14.02 1.65
CA LYS A 96 2.38 13.14 2.47
C LYS A 96 3.49 13.86 3.22
N GLY A 97 3.97 15.00 2.73
CA GLY A 97 4.97 15.82 3.41
C GLY A 97 4.51 16.30 4.78
N GLU A 98 3.20 16.37 5.00
CA GLU A 98 2.61 16.75 6.28
C GLU A 98 2.60 15.63 7.33
N ASP A 99 2.96 14.38 6.96
CA ASP A 99 3.12 13.26 7.90
C ASP A 99 4.23 13.54 8.92
N GLU A 100 4.03 13.08 10.16
CA GLU A 100 5.05 13.16 11.22
C GLU A 100 6.40 12.54 10.80
N CYS A 101 6.39 11.48 10.00
CA CYS A 101 7.63 10.84 9.52
C CYS A 101 8.52 11.75 8.68
N PHE A 102 7.94 12.68 7.91
CA PHE A 102 8.68 13.61 7.07
C PHE A 102 8.96 14.92 7.80
N LYS A 103 8.03 15.38 8.64
CA LYS A 103 8.24 16.52 9.54
C LYS A 103 9.43 16.33 10.48
N ILE A 104 9.59 15.14 11.06
CA ILE A 104 10.72 14.85 11.96
C ILE A 104 12.07 14.88 11.22
N ARG A 105 12.08 14.63 9.91
CA ARG A 105 13.30 14.53 9.10
C ARG A 105 13.69 15.83 8.41
N ASP A 106 12.91 16.91 8.58
CA ASP A 106 13.07 18.18 7.86
C ASP A 106 13.31 17.96 6.36
N ALA A 107 12.57 16.99 5.79
CA ALA A 107 12.82 16.54 4.44
C ALA A 107 12.28 17.56 3.45
N SER A 108 13.16 18.12 2.63
CA SER A 108 12.75 18.96 1.50
C SER A 108 11.71 18.23 0.63
N LEU A 109 10.78 18.99 0.01
CA LEU A 109 9.76 18.42 -0.87
C LEU A 109 10.38 17.56 -1.99
N GLU A 110 11.56 17.92 -2.48
CA GLU A 110 12.30 17.14 -3.47
C GLU A 110 12.69 15.74 -2.96
N THR A 111 13.12 15.63 -1.70
CA THR A 111 13.45 14.36 -1.06
C THR A 111 12.20 13.49 -0.92
N VAL A 112 11.06 14.09 -0.56
CA VAL A 112 9.77 13.39 -0.46
C VAL A 112 9.34 12.86 -1.83
N VAL A 113 9.43 13.69 -2.87
CA VAL A 113 9.14 13.30 -4.26
C VAL A 113 10.03 12.14 -4.70
N LYS A 114 11.35 12.21 -4.48
CA LYS A 114 12.29 11.11 -4.81
C LYS A 114 11.93 9.81 -4.10
N THR A 115 11.51 9.89 -2.84
CA THR A 115 11.08 8.72 -2.05
C THR A 115 9.81 8.08 -2.63
N ILE A 116 8.86 8.90 -3.06
CA ILE A 116 7.61 8.44 -3.68
C ILE A 116 7.89 7.83 -5.06
N ILE A 117 8.77 8.43 -5.87
CA ILE A 117 9.20 7.87 -7.16
C ILE A 117 9.86 6.49 -6.96
N GLY A 118 10.72 6.35 -5.94
CA GLY A 118 11.31 5.05 -5.59
C GLY A 118 10.24 4.01 -5.24
N SER A 119 9.23 4.41 -4.46
CA SER A 119 8.10 3.55 -4.11
C SER A 119 7.25 3.15 -5.33
N ALA A 120 7.03 4.07 -6.27
CA ALA A 120 6.35 3.79 -7.54
C ALA A 120 7.11 2.74 -8.36
N ARG A 121 8.43 2.87 -8.45
CA ARG A 121 9.28 1.91 -9.15
C ARG A 121 9.17 0.50 -8.56
N SER A 122 9.17 0.37 -7.23
CA SER A 122 9.01 -0.93 -6.55
C SER A 122 7.65 -1.58 -6.80
N LEU A 123 6.60 -0.78 -7.01
CA LEU A 123 5.26 -1.26 -7.35
C LEU A 123 5.08 -1.58 -8.86
N GLY A 124 6.11 -1.28 -9.67
CA GLY A 124 6.05 -1.41 -11.13
C GLY A 124 5.23 -0.31 -11.80
N ILE A 125 5.10 0.85 -11.16
CA ILE A 125 4.41 2.02 -11.72
C ILE A 125 5.44 2.90 -12.41
N LYS A 126 5.18 3.26 -13.67
CA LYS A 126 6.05 4.13 -14.46
C LYS A 126 5.63 5.59 -14.28
N VAL A 127 6.58 6.45 -13.96
CA VAL A 127 6.34 7.90 -13.86
C VAL A 127 6.58 8.53 -15.23
N VAL A 128 5.61 9.28 -15.73
CA VAL A 128 5.65 9.95 -17.05
C VAL A 128 5.42 11.45 -16.88
N ASN A 129 6.03 12.29 -17.71
CA ASN A 129 5.84 13.74 -17.66
C ASN A 129 4.47 14.16 -18.20
N ASP A 130 4.14 13.69 -19.40
CA ASP A 130 2.89 13.97 -20.10
C ASP A 130 2.13 12.66 -20.29
N LEU A 131 0.95 12.58 -19.70
CA LEU A 131 0.07 11.41 -19.80
C LEU A 131 -1.18 11.84 -20.56
N SER A 132 -1.37 11.35 -21.78
CA SER A 132 -2.63 11.56 -22.50
C SER A 132 -3.67 10.55 -22.00
N ALA A 133 -4.91 11.00 -21.84
CA ALA A 133 -5.98 10.18 -21.27
C ALA A 133 -6.32 8.97 -22.15
N ASP A 134 -6.12 9.07 -23.46
CA ASP A 134 -6.45 8.04 -24.44
C ASP A 134 -5.40 6.92 -24.45
N GLU A 135 -4.11 7.26 -24.38
CA GLU A 135 -3.04 6.26 -24.23
C GLU A 135 -3.17 5.46 -22.93
N TYR A 136 -3.65 6.11 -21.86
CA TYR A 136 -3.84 5.44 -20.59
C TYR A 136 -4.97 4.41 -20.61
N LYS A 137 -6.07 4.68 -21.32
CA LYS A 137 -7.19 3.73 -21.46
C LYS A 137 -6.76 2.49 -22.24
N VAL A 138 -6.05 2.68 -23.35
CA VAL A 138 -5.50 1.56 -24.15
C VAL A 138 -4.55 0.72 -23.30
N PHE A 139 -3.72 1.35 -22.47
CA PHE A 139 -2.84 0.63 -21.55
C PHE A 139 -3.59 -0.19 -20.49
N LEU A 140 -4.68 0.35 -19.93
CA LEU A 140 -5.51 -0.35 -18.96
C LEU A 140 -6.19 -1.57 -19.58
N GLU A 141 -6.75 -1.44 -20.79
CA GLU A 141 -7.38 -2.55 -21.52
C GLU A 141 -6.37 -3.68 -21.81
N GLN A 142 -5.19 -3.33 -22.34
CA GLN A 142 -4.10 -4.28 -22.57
C GLN A 142 -3.65 -4.96 -21.27
N ARG A 143 -3.67 -4.23 -20.15
CA ARG A 143 -3.31 -4.80 -18.85
C ARG A 143 -4.40 -5.71 -18.31
N GLU A 144 -5.68 -5.42 -18.50
CA GLU A 144 -6.77 -6.30 -18.12
C GLU A 144 -6.70 -7.63 -18.87
N GLU A 145 -6.40 -7.60 -20.17
CA GLU A 145 -6.18 -8.81 -20.97
C GLU A 145 -4.98 -9.62 -20.45
N LYS A 146 -3.85 -8.95 -20.18
CA LYS A 146 -2.68 -9.61 -19.59
C LYS A 146 -2.98 -10.17 -18.21
N LEU A 147 -3.68 -9.43 -17.35
CA LEU A 147 -4.02 -9.89 -16.00
C LEU A 147 -4.94 -11.11 -16.05
N LYS A 148 -5.88 -11.16 -17.01
CA LYS A 148 -6.72 -12.35 -17.25
C LYS A 148 -5.87 -13.55 -17.69
N ALA A 149 -4.90 -13.34 -18.59
CA ALA A 149 -3.97 -14.38 -19.02
C ALA A 149 -3.04 -14.86 -17.88
N ASP A 150 -2.48 -13.93 -17.12
CA ASP A 150 -1.59 -14.18 -15.99
C ASP A 150 -2.34 -14.85 -14.83
N ALA A 151 -3.61 -14.51 -14.59
CA ALA A 151 -4.45 -15.19 -13.60
C ALA A 151 -4.73 -16.64 -14.00
N ALA A 152 -4.97 -16.92 -15.28
CA ALA A 152 -5.11 -18.29 -15.79
C ALA A 152 -3.79 -19.07 -15.65
N ALA A 153 -2.65 -18.44 -15.96
CA ALA A 153 -1.33 -19.05 -15.81
C ALA A 153 -0.95 -19.28 -14.33
N ALA A 154 -1.27 -18.35 -13.44
CA ALA A 154 -1.02 -18.47 -12.00
C ALA A 154 -1.92 -19.53 -11.36
N ALA A 155 -3.16 -19.70 -11.81
CA ALA A 155 -4.02 -20.81 -11.39
C ALA A 155 -3.43 -22.17 -11.80
N ALA A 156 -2.87 -22.27 -13.00
CA ALA A 156 -2.18 -23.49 -13.45
C ALA A 156 -0.88 -23.76 -12.66
N ALA A 157 -0.10 -22.72 -12.33
CA ALA A 157 1.12 -22.85 -11.54
C ALA A 157 0.85 -23.20 -10.06
N ALA A 158 -0.17 -22.60 -9.44
CA ALA A 158 -0.58 -22.94 -8.08
C ALA A 158 -1.12 -24.38 -7.97
N ALA A 159 -1.79 -24.88 -9.02
CA ALA A 159 -2.18 -26.29 -9.09
C ALA A 159 -0.97 -27.24 -9.19
N ALA A 160 0.12 -26.82 -9.83
CA ALA A 160 1.36 -27.60 -9.91
C ALA A 160 2.13 -27.65 -8.58
N GLU A 161 2.18 -26.55 -7.81
CA GLU A 161 2.82 -26.56 -6.48
C GLU A 161 2.03 -27.38 -5.44
N ALA A 162 0.70 -27.43 -5.52
CA ALA A 162 -0.12 -28.27 -4.66
C ALA A 162 0.12 -29.78 -4.87
N ALA A 163 0.54 -30.20 -6.07
CA ALA A 163 0.85 -31.60 -6.37
C ALA A 163 2.22 -32.06 -5.80
N ALA A 164 3.17 -31.14 -5.60
CA ALA A 164 4.52 -31.46 -5.12
C ALA A 164 4.58 -31.74 -3.60
N GLY A 165 3.65 -31.19 -2.81
CA GLY A 165 3.62 -31.35 -1.35
C GLY A 165 3.25 -32.76 -0.84
N LYS A 166 2.72 -33.65 -1.70
CA LYS A 166 2.20 -34.96 -1.26
C LYS A 166 3.24 -36.11 -1.25
N LYS A 167 4.46 -35.88 -1.75
CA LYS A 167 5.52 -36.93 -1.84
C LYS A 167 6.53 -36.95 -0.68
N LYS A 168 6.41 -36.06 0.33
CA LYS A 168 7.41 -35.94 1.41
C LYS A 168 7.04 -36.61 2.74
N ASN A 169 5.87 -37.26 2.82
CA ASN A 169 5.42 -38.00 4.00
C ASN A 169 5.19 -39.49 3.68
N LEU A 170 6.25 -40.21 3.28
CA LEU A 170 6.31 -41.65 3.41
C LEU A 170 7.62 -42.05 4.09
#